data_AF-A0A6G7X7G0-F1
#
_entry.id   AF-A0A6G7X7G0-F1
#
_cell.length_a   1.000
_cell.length_b   1.000
_cell.length_c   1.000
_cell.angle_alpha   90.00
_cell.angle_beta   90.00
_cell.angle_gamma   90.00
#
_symmetry.space_group_name_H-M   'P 1'
#
loop_
_entity.id
_entity.type
_entity.pdbx_description
1 polymer ?
#
loop_
_entity_poly.entity_id
_entity_poly.type
_entity_poly.pdbx_seq_one_letter_code
_entity_poly.pdbx_strand_id
1 'polypeptide(L)'
;MINAIIEMFRHQAREHKTIRSFYYNRSYEIGSGNEAHPLFWLEDPLTGRNNANTFTNTVNFSILFIPKEDAEVANLQNMAFSIGLNILERIKHDDTIPVSILPSWSYLTLRNYYDNNACGCRFTVELVQRNMQNLCLIEEQFDSENELATSKPLNHFELKTSGTCETFVNKLPVFDLKTSKQ
;
A
#
# COMPACT_ATOMS: atom_id res chain seq x y z
N MET A 1 4.42 14.18 -3.20
CA MET A 1 5.60 13.31 -2.96
C MET A 1 5.28 11.84 -3.20
N ILE A 2 4.48 11.18 -2.35
CA ILE A 2 4.14 9.75 -2.47
C ILE A 2 3.53 9.42 -3.85
N ASN A 3 2.51 10.18 -4.28
CA ASN A 3 1.91 10.00 -5.60
C ASN A 3 2.91 10.15 -6.75
N ALA A 4 3.91 11.02 -6.63
CA ALA A 4 4.91 11.18 -7.68
C ALA A 4 5.77 9.92 -7.85
N ILE A 5 6.14 9.27 -6.74
CA ILE A 5 6.84 7.97 -6.76
C ILE A 5 5.95 6.88 -7.37
N ILE A 6 4.68 6.83 -6.98
CA ILE A 6 3.73 5.85 -7.52
C ILE A 6 3.53 6.05 -9.02
N GLU A 7 3.28 7.28 -9.47
CA GLU A 7 3.11 7.58 -10.90
C GLU A 7 4.39 7.33 -11.70
N MET A 8 5.57 7.62 -11.13
CA MET A 8 6.84 7.29 -11.74
C MET A 8 6.93 5.79 -12.05
N PHE A 9 6.72 4.92 -11.06
CA PHE A 9 6.77 3.47 -11.29
C PHE A 9 5.63 2.99 -12.19
N ARG A 10 4.42 3.56 -12.07
CA ARG A 10 3.30 3.24 -12.96
C ARG A 10 3.63 3.58 -14.41
N HIS A 11 4.26 4.72 -14.66
CA HIS A 11 4.68 5.14 -15.99
C HIS A 11 5.70 4.17 -16.58
N GLN A 12 6.71 3.79 -15.80
CA GLN A 12 7.71 2.79 -16.22
C GLN A 12 7.05 1.44 -16.52
N ALA A 13 6.14 0.98 -15.66
CA ALA A 13 5.42 -0.27 -15.84
C ALA A 13 4.54 -0.26 -17.10
N ARG A 14 3.81 0.84 -17.35
CA ARG A 14 2.94 1.02 -18.51
C ARG A 14 3.70 0.98 -19.84
N GLU A 15 4.91 1.52 -19.88
CA GLU A 15 5.71 1.61 -21.10
C GLU A 15 6.64 0.41 -21.31
N HIS A 16 6.84 -0.40 -20.27
CA HIS A 16 7.66 -1.59 -20.38
C HIS A 16 6.96 -2.67 -21.21
N LYS A 17 7.60 -3.13 -22.30
CA LYS A 17 7.04 -4.05 -23.30
C LYS A 17 6.46 -5.36 -22.73
N THR A 18 6.99 -5.81 -21.61
CA THR A 18 6.65 -7.12 -21.02
C THR A 18 5.61 -7.03 -19.91
N ILE A 19 5.48 -5.89 -19.22
CA ILE A 19 4.62 -5.79 -18.04
C ILE A 19 3.17 -5.67 -18.50
N ARG A 20 2.27 -6.41 -17.83
CA ARG A 20 0.83 -6.43 -18.18
C ARG A 20 -0.05 -5.75 -17.15
N SER A 21 0.40 -5.64 -15.91
CA SER A 21 -0.35 -4.97 -14.86
C SER A 21 0.59 -4.30 -13.84
N PHE A 22 0.08 -3.26 -13.20
CA PHE A 22 0.75 -2.51 -12.15
C PHE A 22 -0.21 -2.30 -10.98
N TYR A 23 0.25 -2.60 -9.77
CA TYR A 23 -0.50 -2.34 -8.54
C TYR A 23 0.39 -1.61 -7.54
N TYR A 24 -0.22 -0.71 -6.76
CA TYR A 24 0.35 -0.17 -5.53
C TYR A 24 -0.56 -0.57 -4.38
N ASN A 25 -0.15 -1.57 -3.61
CA ASN A 25 -1.00 -2.13 -2.56
C ASN A 25 -0.20 -2.97 -1.54
N ARG A 26 -0.86 -3.37 -0.46
CA ARG A 26 -0.27 -4.15 0.62
C ARG A 26 0.08 -5.55 0.17
N SER A 27 1.26 -6.03 0.56
CA SER A 27 1.82 -7.28 0.01
C SER A 27 0.93 -8.52 0.25
N TYR A 28 0.09 -8.56 1.29
CA TYR A 28 -0.82 -9.70 1.51
C TYR A 28 -1.95 -9.82 0.47
N GLU A 29 -2.18 -8.80 -0.37
CA GLU A 29 -3.18 -8.85 -1.43
C GLU A 29 -2.65 -9.46 -2.74
N ILE A 30 -1.35 -9.76 -2.80
CA ILE A 30 -0.75 -10.48 -3.93
C ILE A 30 -1.31 -11.90 -3.99
N GLY A 31 -1.64 -12.37 -5.19
CA GLY A 31 -2.17 -13.71 -5.39
C GLY A 31 -3.68 -13.80 -5.22
N SER A 32 -4.39 -12.66 -5.24
CA SER A 32 -5.85 -12.58 -5.21
C SER A 32 -6.54 -13.19 -6.45
N GLY A 33 -5.78 -13.63 -7.45
CA GLY A 33 -6.24 -14.39 -8.62
C GLY A 33 -6.67 -13.53 -9.82
N ASN A 34 -6.81 -12.21 -9.66
CA ASN A 34 -7.23 -11.28 -10.72
C ASN A 34 -6.08 -10.48 -11.35
N GLU A 35 -4.83 -10.91 -11.12
CA GLU A 35 -3.62 -10.20 -11.56
C GLU A 35 -3.12 -10.72 -12.91
N ALA A 36 -2.95 -9.81 -13.88
CA ALA A 36 -2.38 -10.17 -15.18
C ALA A 36 -0.84 -10.20 -15.12
N HIS A 37 -0.24 -11.38 -15.25
CA HIS A 37 1.22 -11.53 -15.28
C HIS A 37 1.81 -11.38 -16.69
N PRO A 38 3.01 -10.79 -16.85
CA PRO A 38 3.94 -10.36 -15.81
C PRO A 38 3.48 -9.11 -15.05
N LEU A 39 3.51 -9.21 -13.73
CA LEU A 39 2.93 -8.27 -12.79
C LEU A 39 4.05 -7.39 -12.21
N PHE A 40 3.87 -6.07 -12.23
CA PHE A 40 4.65 -5.14 -11.42
C PHE A 40 3.84 -4.84 -10.15
N TRP A 41 4.40 -5.19 -8.99
CA TRP A 41 3.81 -4.86 -7.70
C TRP A 41 4.67 -3.87 -6.93
N LEU A 42 4.17 -2.66 -6.69
CA LEU A 42 4.78 -1.69 -5.78
C LEU A 42 4.14 -1.87 -4.39
N GLU A 43 4.94 -2.12 -3.37
CA GLU A 43 4.43 -2.43 -2.02
C GLU A 43 4.05 -1.16 -1.25
N ASP A 44 2.88 -1.21 -0.61
CA ASP A 44 2.45 -0.29 0.44
C ASP A 44 2.78 -0.90 1.82
N PRO A 45 3.45 -0.18 2.74
CA PRO A 45 3.80 1.24 2.70
C PRO A 45 5.13 1.56 2.00
N LEU A 46 5.19 2.75 1.40
CA LEU A 46 6.46 3.43 1.14
C LEU A 46 6.97 4.02 2.46
N THR A 47 8.24 3.81 2.78
CA THR A 47 8.85 4.38 3.98
C THR A 47 9.81 5.50 3.60
N GLY A 48 9.98 6.48 4.48
CA GLY A 48 10.88 7.59 4.20
C GLY A 48 11.40 8.26 5.45
N ARG A 49 12.53 8.93 5.31
CA ARG A 49 13.20 9.69 6.35
C ARG A 49 13.61 11.04 5.79
N ASN A 50 13.38 12.09 6.57
CA ASN A 50 13.97 13.39 6.30
C ASN A 50 15.43 13.40 6.79
N ASN A 51 16.33 13.88 5.95
CA ASN A 51 17.67 14.28 6.34
C ASN A 51 17.93 15.70 5.84
N ALA A 52 17.75 16.66 6.74
CA ALA A 52 17.82 18.10 6.47
C ALA A 52 16.90 18.53 5.31
N ASN A 53 17.48 18.88 4.16
CA ASN A 53 16.75 19.41 3.01
C ASN A 53 16.34 18.33 1.99
N THR A 54 16.58 17.06 2.31
CA THR A 54 16.30 15.91 1.44
C THR A 54 15.43 14.88 2.14
N PHE A 55 14.59 14.20 1.36
CA PHE A 55 13.87 13.01 1.79
C PHE A 55 14.46 11.79 1.11
N THR A 56 14.92 10.84 1.92
CA THR A 56 15.25 9.49 1.45
C THR A 56 14.02 8.61 1.62
N ASN A 57 13.60 7.93 0.57
CA ASN A 57 12.44 7.05 0.57
C ASN A 57 12.89 5.64 0.19
N THR A 58 12.51 4.64 0.98
CA THR A 58 12.72 3.25 0.66
C THR A 58 11.44 2.71 0.04
N VAL A 59 11.58 2.16 -1.16
CA VAL A 59 10.49 1.57 -1.93
C VAL A 59 10.79 0.10 -2.16
N ASN A 60 9.76 -0.73 -2.06
CA ASN A 60 9.86 -2.15 -2.38
C ASN A 60 8.96 -2.42 -3.58
N PHE A 61 9.49 -3.08 -4.61
CA PHE A 61 8.66 -3.56 -5.69
C PHE A 61 9.08 -4.95 -6.16
N SER A 62 8.15 -5.68 -6.75
CA SER A 62 8.37 -7.03 -7.26
C SER A 62 7.92 -7.12 -8.71
N ILE A 63 8.70 -7.82 -9.52
CA ILE A 63 8.30 -8.26 -10.86
C ILE A 63 7.99 -9.76 -10.78
N LEU A 64 6.74 -10.13 -11.03
CA LEU A 64 6.20 -11.47 -10.77
C LEU A 64 5.65 -12.15 -12.03
N PHE A 65 5.98 -13.41 -12.19
CA PHE A 65 5.53 -14.32 -13.24
C PHE A 65 4.81 -15.52 -12.63
N ILE A 66 4.01 -16.22 -13.43
CA ILE A 66 3.45 -17.52 -13.07
C ILE A 66 4.23 -18.59 -13.84
N PRO A 67 5.06 -19.40 -13.17
CA PRO A 67 5.76 -20.50 -13.84
C PRO A 67 4.75 -21.58 -14.24
N LYS A 68 4.95 -22.19 -15.41
CA LYS A 68 4.18 -23.40 -15.79
C LYS A 68 4.84 -24.67 -15.25
N GLU A 69 6.16 -24.63 -15.16
CA GLU A 69 6.98 -25.75 -14.70
C GLU A 69 8.09 -25.25 -13.76
N ASP A 70 8.53 -26.09 -12.83
CA ASP A 70 9.59 -25.76 -11.87
C ASP A 70 10.93 -25.42 -12.55
N ALA A 71 11.20 -26.03 -13.70
CA ALA A 71 12.42 -25.78 -14.48
C ALA A 71 12.49 -24.34 -15.03
N GLU A 72 11.35 -23.66 -15.21
CA GLU A 72 11.29 -22.29 -15.73
C GLU A 72 11.59 -21.24 -14.67
N VAL A 73 11.52 -21.59 -13.38
CA VAL A 73 11.61 -20.63 -12.27
C VAL A 73 12.89 -19.79 -12.33
N ALA A 74 14.04 -20.41 -12.54
CA ALA A 74 15.32 -19.69 -12.62
C ALA A 74 15.35 -18.72 -13.81
N ASN A 75 14.80 -19.11 -14.96
CA ASN A 75 14.73 -18.25 -16.14
C ASN A 75 13.79 -17.06 -15.91
N LEU A 76 12.64 -17.29 -15.30
CA LEU A 76 11.67 -16.23 -14.97
C LEU A 76 12.20 -15.28 -13.90
N GLN A 77 12.94 -15.78 -12.91
CA GLN A 77 13.64 -14.95 -11.93
C GLN A 77 14.70 -14.07 -12.60
N ASN A 78 15.47 -14.61 -13.54
CA ASN A 78 16.46 -13.83 -14.29
C ASN A 78 15.78 -12.76 -15.18
N MET A 79 14.67 -13.10 -15.83
CA MET A 79 13.86 -12.13 -16.56
C MET A 79 13.31 -11.03 -15.65
N ALA A 80 12.76 -11.38 -14.49
CA ALA A 80 12.28 -10.43 -13.51
C ALA A 80 13.38 -9.49 -13.03
N PHE A 81 14.57 -10.03 -12.77
CA PHE A 81 15.75 -9.25 -12.41
C PHE A 81 16.14 -8.27 -13.51
N SER A 82 16.23 -8.73 -14.76
CA SER A 82 16.56 -7.88 -15.90
C SER A 82 15.53 -6.77 -16.13
N ILE A 83 14.24 -7.07 -15.99
CA ILE A 83 13.15 -6.07 -16.10
C ILE A 83 13.30 -4.99 -15.02
N GLY A 84 13.48 -5.40 -13.76
CA GLY A 84 13.68 -4.47 -12.66
C GLY A 84 14.90 -3.58 -12.88
N LEU A 85 16.02 -4.15 -13.33
CA LEU A 85 17.23 -3.39 -13.65
C LEU A 85 16.98 -2.37 -14.77
N ASN A 86 16.34 -2.77 -15.87
CA ASN A 86 16.02 -1.86 -16.97
C ASN A 86 15.16 -0.67 -16.51
N ILE A 87 14.19 -0.91 -15.62
CA ILE A 87 13.34 0.14 -15.05
C ILE A 87 14.17 1.10 -14.19
N LEU A 88 15.04 0.57 -13.32
CA LEU A 88 15.90 1.40 -12.47
C LEU A 88 16.88 2.23 -13.29
N GLU A 89 17.53 1.64 -14.30
CA GLU A 89 18.45 2.37 -15.17
C GLU A 89 17.71 3.42 -16.00
N ARG A 90 16.51 3.11 -16.50
CA ARG A 90 15.70 4.10 -17.23
C ARG A 90 15.31 5.29 -16.36
N ILE A 91 14.94 5.06 -15.10
CA ILE A 91 14.64 6.14 -14.15
C ILE A 91 15.88 7.01 -13.92
N LYS A 92 17.07 6.43 -13.77
CA LYS A 92 18.32 7.19 -13.59
C LYS A 92 18.67 8.08 -14.79
N HIS A 93 18.26 7.71 -15.99
CA HIS A 93 18.52 8.44 -17.23
C HIS A 93 17.44 9.47 -17.59
N ASP A 94 16.35 9.56 -16.82
CA ASP A 94 15.25 10.46 -17.10
C ASP A 94 15.37 11.75 -16.28
N ASP A 95 15.88 12.80 -16.92
CA ASP A 95 16.08 14.12 -16.31
C ASP A 95 14.78 14.83 -15.91
N THR A 96 13.62 14.33 -16.35
CA THR A 96 12.31 14.90 -16.00
C THR A 96 11.82 14.44 -14.62
N ILE A 97 12.40 13.38 -14.07
CA ILE A 97 12.00 12.81 -12.79
C ILE A 97 12.71 13.56 -11.65
N PRO A 98 11.97 14.17 -10.69
CA PRO A 98 12.57 14.95 -9.60
C PRO A 98 13.18 14.09 -8.48
N VAL A 99 13.43 12.81 -8.75
CA VAL A 99 13.86 11.79 -7.79
C VAL A 99 15.10 11.09 -8.34
N SER A 100 16.10 10.88 -7.51
CA SER A 100 17.30 10.14 -7.88
C SER A 100 17.35 8.80 -7.15
N ILE A 101 17.75 7.74 -7.87
CA ILE A 101 17.97 6.42 -7.28
C ILE A 101 19.36 6.38 -6.63
N LEU A 102 19.43 6.03 -5.35
CA LEU A 102 20.69 5.82 -4.65
C LEU A 102 21.33 4.49 -5.09
N PRO A 103 22.67 4.38 -5.06
CA PRO A 103 23.39 3.18 -5.50
C PRO A 103 23.16 1.96 -4.59
N SER A 104 22.59 2.14 -3.40
CA SER A 104 22.40 1.15 -2.34
C SER A 104 21.09 0.35 -2.44
N TRP A 105 20.78 -0.21 -3.61
CA TRP A 105 19.62 -1.09 -3.76
C TRP A 105 19.98 -2.57 -3.60
N SER A 106 19.02 -3.38 -3.21
CA SER A 106 19.15 -4.83 -3.08
C SER A 106 18.04 -5.56 -3.83
N TYR A 107 18.23 -6.86 -4.05
CA TYR A 107 17.25 -7.71 -4.70
C TYR A 107 17.14 -9.08 -4.02
N LEU A 108 15.97 -9.70 -4.15
CA LEU A 108 15.64 -11.02 -3.63
C LEU A 108 14.89 -11.81 -4.70
N THR A 109 15.38 -13.00 -5.03
CA THR A 109 14.66 -13.93 -5.91
C THR A 109 13.50 -14.59 -5.17
N LEU A 110 12.35 -14.70 -5.81
CA LEU A 110 11.11 -15.22 -5.25
C LEU A 110 10.71 -16.52 -5.96
N ARG A 111 10.26 -17.51 -5.19
CA ARG A 111 9.73 -18.79 -5.66
C ARG A 111 8.55 -19.18 -4.80
N ASN A 112 7.51 -19.77 -5.41
CA ASN A 112 6.27 -20.18 -4.72
C ASN A 112 5.73 -19.05 -3.84
N TYR A 113 5.69 -17.84 -4.43
CA TYR A 113 5.35 -16.62 -3.74
C TYR A 113 3.83 -16.43 -3.78
N TYR A 114 3.22 -16.34 -2.59
CA TYR A 114 1.76 -16.27 -2.40
C TYR A 114 0.97 -17.43 -3.03
N ASP A 115 -0.36 -17.35 -2.91
CA ASP A 115 -1.28 -18.45 -3.25
C ASP A 115 -1.32 -18.80 -4.74
N ASN A 116 -0.89 -17.88 -5.62
CA ASN A 116 -0.79 -18.12 -7.06
C ASN A 116 0.54 -18.78 -7.48
N ASN A 117 1.41 -19.15 -6.53
CA ASN A 117 2.73 -19.73 -6.79
C ASN A 117 3.63 -18.87 -7.70
N ALA A 118 3.50 -17.54 -7.61
CA ALA A 118 4.30 -16.65 -8.44
C ALA A 118 5.80 -16.82 -8.18
N CYS A 119 6.62 -16.52 -9.19
CA CYS A 119 8.07 -16.45 -9.08
C CYS A 119 8.59 -15.16 -9.72
N GLY A 120 9.77 -14.70 -9.33
CA GLY A 120 10.31 -13.47 -9.87
C GLY A 120 11.39 -12.84 -9.00
N CYS A 121 11.41 -11.51 -8.96
CA CYS A 121 12.43 -10.77 -8.23
C CYS A 121 11.81 -9.54 -7.54
N ARG A 122 12.11 -9.40 -6.25
CA ARG A 122 11.80 -8.24 -5.42
C ARG A 122 13.01 -7.35 -5.29
N PHE A 123 12.81 -6.06 -5.43
CA PHE A 123 13.82 -5.02 -5.27
C PHE A 123 13.49 -4.16 -4.07
N THR A 124 14.52 -3.77 -3.33
CA THR A 124 14.44 -2.72 -2.31
C THR A 124 15.35 -1.58 -2.76
N VAL A 125 14.75 -0.42 -2.99
CA VAL A 125 15.44 0.72 -3.61
C VAL A 125 15.32 1.93 -2.72
N GLU A 126 16.43 2.62 -2.53
CA GLU A 126 16.46 3.91 -1.86
C GLU A 126 16.44 5.04 -2.89
N LEU A 127 15.53 5.98 -2.70
CA LEU A 127 15.31 7.13 -3.55
C LEU A 127 15.61 8.40 -2.76
N VAL A 128 16.25 9.39 -3.36
CA VAL A 128 16.46 10.71 -2.75
C VAL A 128 15.75 11.78 -3.57
N GLN A 129 15.07 12.69 -2.88
CA GLN A 129 14.41 13.86 -3.47
C GLN A 129 14.56 15.09 -2.58
N ARG A 130 14.47 16.28 -3.18
CA ARG A 130 14.47 17.54 -2.43
C ARG A 130 13.18 17.69 -1.63
N ASN A 131 13.25 18.42 -0.52
CA ASN A 131 12.04 18.81 0.21
C ASN A 131 11.12 19.62 -0.71
N MET A 132 9.92 19.08 -0.96
CA MET A 132 8.91 19.70 -1.84
C MET A 132 7.92 20.58 -1.07
N GLN A 133 8.04 20.71 0.25
CA GLN A 133 7.12 21.52 1.05
C GLN A 133 7.28 23.00 0.67
N ASN A 134 6.15 23.64 0.34
CA ASN A 134 6.14 25.08 0.15
C ASN A 134 6.21 25.77 1.51
N LEU A 135 7.41 26.21 1.88
CA LEU A 135 7.67 26.86 3.16
C LEU A 135 6.91 28.19 3.32
N CYS A 136 6.52 28.85 2.23
CA CYS A 136 5.81 30.13 2.27
C CYS A 136 4.34 29.99 2.69
N LEU A 137 3.75 28.80 2.56
CA LEU A 137 2.36 28.55 2.90
C LEU A 137 2.19 27.97 4.31
N ILE A 138 3.28 27.84 5.09
CA ILE A 138 3.24 27.22 6.42
C ILE A 138 2.20 27.92 7.30
N GLU A 139 2.31 29.24 7.45
CA GLU A 139 1.40 30.01 8.30
C GLU A 139 -0.07 29.94 7.86
N GLU A 140 -0.35 29.67 6.58
CA GLU A 140 -1.72 29.49 6.08
C GLU A 140 -2.33 28.13 6.45
N GLN A 141 -1.51 27.15 6.83
CA GLN A 141 -1.96 25.81 7.23
C GLN A 141 -2.22 25.69 8.74
N PHE A 142 -1.85 26.70 9.53
CA PHE A 142 -2.06 26.73 10.97
C PHE A 142 -3.07 27.82 11.33
N ASP A 143 -4.11 27.42 12.06
CA ASP A 143 -5.08 28.33 12.65
C ASP A 143 -4.96 28.20 14.17
N SER A 144 -4.59 29.30 14.84
CA SER A 144 -4.37 29.32 16.29
C SER A 144 -5.66 29.10 17.08
N GLU A 145 -6.81 29.35 16.47
CA GLU A 145 -8.13 29.25 17.10
C GLU A 145 -8.84 27.93 16.78
N ASN A 146 -8.25 27.07 15.95
CA ASN A 146 -8.86 25.81 15.57
C ASN A 146 -8.83 24.81 16.73
N GLU A 147 -10.00 24.34 17.15
CA GLU A 147 -10.16 23.32 18.17
C GLU A 147 -10.51 21.96 17.54
N LEU A 148 -9.92 20.88 18.07
CA LEU A 148 -10.30 19.53 17.64
C LEU A 148 -11.76 19.28 18.01
N ALA A 149 -12.52 18.70 17.08
CA ALA A 149 -13.91 18.32 17.31
C ALA A 149 -14.00 17.39 18.54
N THR A 150 -14.52 17.93 19.64
CA THR A 150 -14.85 17.12 20.82
C THR A 150 -16.13 16.36 20.51
N SER A 151 -16.08 15.03 20.60
CA SER A 151 -17.30 14.22 20.53
C SER A 151 -18.21 14.71 21.64
N LYS A 152 -19.37 15.27 21.30
CA LYS A 152 -20.38 15.56 22.31
C LYS A 152 -20.66 14.24 23.03
N PRO A 153 -20.47 14.15 24.36
CA PRO A 153 -20.96 12.99 25.07
C PRO A 153 -22.45 12.85 24.76
N LEU A 154 -22.93 11.62 24.55
CA LEU A 154 -24.37 11.37 24.49
C LEU A 154 -25.01 12.07 25.67
N ASN A 155 -26.15 12.75 25.44
CA ASN A 155 -26.87 13.46 26.50
C ASN A 155 -26.91 12.57 27.74
N HIS A 156 -26.36 13.06 28.84
CA HIS A 156 -26.38 12.36 30.11
C HIS A 156 -27.85 12.14 30.45
N PHE A 157 -28.33 10.90 30.33
CA PHE A 157 -29.66 10.57 30.79
C PHE A 157 -29.61 10.70 32.31
N GLU A 158 -30.30 11.69 32.87
CA GLU A 158 -30.51 11.77 34.31
C GLU A 158 -31.27 10.52 34.76
N LEU A 159 -30.55 9.51 35.23
CA LEU A 159 -31.12 8.37 35.93
C LEU A 159 -31.65 8.88 37.27
N LYS A 160 -32.95 9.21 37.32
CA LYS A 160 -33.64 9.47 38.59
C LYS A 160 -33.88 8.16 39.32
N THR A 161 -32.85 7.61 39.98
CA THR A 161 -33.05 6.46 40.87
C THR A 161 -32.70 6.79 42.31
N SER A 162 -33.72 6.84 43.16
CA SER A 162 -33.62 6.35 44.53
C SER A 162 -33.70 4.82 44.49
N GLY A 163 -32.55 4.14 44.41
CA GLY A 163 -32.46 2.67 44.45
C GLY A 163 -32.06 2.04 43.11
N THR A 164 -31.00 1.24 43.17
CA THR A 164 -30.34 0.56 42.06
C THR A 164 -31.28 -0.29 41.19
N CYS A 165 -31.29 0.01 39.88
CA CYS A 165 -31.92 -0.69 38.74
C CYS A 165 -33.34 -0.23 38.32
N GLU A 166 -33.43 0.41 37.15
CA GLU A 166 -34.67 0.50 36.36
C GLU A 166 -34.78 -0.71 35.43
N THR A 167 -35.87 -1.47 35.56
CA THR A 167 -36.28 -2.51 34.61
C THR A 167 -37.04 -1.84 33.46
N PHE A 168 -36.58 -2.01 32.23
CA PHE A 168 -37.27 -1.49 31.04
C PHE A 168 -38.67 -2.12 30.89
N VAL A 169 -39.70 -1.28 30.85
CA VAL A 169 -41.12 -1.70 30.82
C VAL A 169 -41.58 -2.18 29.43
N ASN A 170 -40.74 -2.03 28.40
CA ASN A 170 -41.00 -2.61 27.09
C ASN A 170 -40.62 -4.10 27.11
N LYS A 171 -41.60 -4.91 27.51
CA LYS A 171 -41.60 -6.37 27.34
C LYS A 171 -41.05 -6.76 25.97
N LEU A 172 -40.15 -7.73 25.94
CA LEU A 172 -39.81 -8.46 24.72
C LEU A 172 -41.11 -8.94 24.04
N PRO A 173 -41.20 -8.94 22.70
CA PRO A 173 -42.36 -9.48 22.02
C PRO A 173 -42.57 -10.93 22.48
N VAL A 174 -43.77 -11.22 22.99
CA VAL A 174 -44.16 -12.58 23.33
C VAL A 174 -44.34 -13.31 22.00
N PHE A 175 -43.42 -14.20 21.65
CA PHE A 175 -43.55 -15.03 20.47
C PHE A 175 -44.54 -16.17 20.77
N ASP A 176 -45.75 -16.08 20.21
CA ASP A 176 -46.70 -17.19 20.21
C ASP A 176 -46.32 -18.18 19.11
N LEU A 177 -45.30 -19.00 19.37
CA LEU A 177 -44.89 -20.08 18.49
C LEU A 177 -45.85 -21.26 18.68
N LYS A 178 -46.82 -21.39 17.77
CA LYS A 178 -47.62 -22.62 17.66
C LYS A 178 -46.73 -23.78 17.26
N THR A 179 -46.35 -24.61 18.22
CA THR A 179 -45.75 -25.92 17.94
C THR A 179 -46.87 -26.92 17.67
N SER A 180 -46.88 -27.54 16.50
CA SER A 180 -47.72 -28.71 16.27
C SER A 180 -47.15 -29.87 17.09
N LYS A 181 -47.96 -30.43 18.00
CA LYS A 181 -47.60 -31.69 18.67
C LYS A 181 -47.53 -32.81 17.63
N GLN A 182 -46.44 -33.57 17.67
CA GLN A 182 -46.41 -34.95 17.14
C GLN A 182 -47.38 -35.83 17.92
#